data_AF-Q2LS76-F1
#
_entry.id   AF-Q2LS76-F1
#
_cell.length_a   1.000
_cell.length_b   1.000
_cell.length_c   1.000
_cell.angle_alpha   90.00
_cell.angle_beta   90.00
_cell.angle_gamma   90.00
#
_symmetry.space_group_name_H-M   'P 1'
#
loop_
_entity.id
_entity.type
_entity.pdbx_description
1 polymer ?
#
loop_
_entity_poly.entity_id
_entity_poly.type
_entity_poly.pdbx_seq_one_letter_code
_entity_poly.pdbx_strand_id
1 'polypeptide(L)'
;MKLCRIMLVAAVLFFLSSSISVAGDFDWMHDFNIQAQADPSGFKARLATRFQIGSAQIDAIIGNVSNPVDAYMVMRLGEMSNHQPEYVMKKYKAGKKKGWGALAKSLGIKPGSPEFHALKRGEDLYGCGGGKYSGEKGRGNGRGKSKNKG
;
A
#
# COMPACT_ATOMS: atom_id res chain seq x y z
N MET A 1 -12.22 -40.49 -25.09
CA MET A 1 -11.90 -40.61 -23.65
C MET A 1 -10.51 -40.06 -23.26
N LYS A 2 -9.41 -40.42 -23.95
CA LYS A 2 -8.06 -39.92 -23.60
C LYS A 2 -7.86 -38.42 -23.89
N LEU A 3 -8.39 -37.93 -25.01
CA LEU A 3 -8.35 -36.50 -25.39
C LEU A 3 -9.13 -35.60 -24.42
N CYS A 4 -10.34 -35.98 -23.98
CA CYS A 4 -11.09 -35.22 -22.97
C CYS A 4 -10.38 -35.17 -21.61
N ARG A 5 -9.66 -36.23 -21.24
CA ARG A 5 -8.84 -36.26 -20.01
C ARG A 5 -7.64 -35.32 -20.09
N ILE A 6 -6.98 -35.25 -21.24
CA ILE A 6 -5.86 -34.32 -21.48
C ILE A 6 -6.36 -32.87 -21.48
N MET A 7 -7.52 -32.59 -22.10
CA MET A 7 -8.14 -31.26 -22.03
C MET A 7 -8.54 -30.85 -20.61
N LEU A 8 -9.06 -31.79 -19.81
CA LEU A 8 -9.40 -31.52 -18.41
C LEU A 8 -8.16 -31.21 -17.55
N VAL A 9 -7.05 -31.93 -17.76
CA VAL A 9 -5.79 -31.67 -17.05
C VAL A 9 -5.17 -30.32 -17.47
N ALA A 10 -5.22 -29.99 -18.76
CA ALA A 10 -4.76 -28.70 -19.26
C ALA A 10 -5.60 -27.52 -18.76
N ALA A 11 -6.92 -27.68 -18.63
CA ALA A 11 -7.82 -26.68 -18.08
C ALA A 11 -7.60 -26.45 -16.57
N VAL A 12 -7.28 -27.49 -15.79
CA VAL A 12 -6.95 -27.37 -14.37
C VAL A 12 -5.61 -26.66 -14.16
N LEU A 13 -4.59 -26.92 -14.99
CA LEU A 13 -3.31 -26.18 -14.95
C LEU A 13 -3.48 -24.69 -15.30
N PHE A 14 -4.42 -24.35 -16.19
CA PHE A 14 -4.70 -22.97 -16.55
C PHE A 14 -5.32 -22.16 -15.38
N PHE A 15 -6.11 -22.81 -14.52
CA PHE A 15 -6.73 -22.17 -13.34
C PHE A 15 -5.75 -21.88 -12.19
N LEU A 16 -4.62 -22.59 -12.11
CA LEU A 16 -3.57 -22.34 -11.11
C LEU A 16 -2.75 -21.08 -11.41
N SER A 17 -2.92 -20.49 -12.60
CA SER A 17 -2.23 -19.27 -13.04
C SER A 17 -3.06 -18.03 -12.71
N SER A 18 -3.64 -17.96 -11.52
CA SER A 18 -4.23 -16.71 -11.03
C SER A 18 -3.11 -15.68 -10.97
N SER A 19 -3.17 -14.71 -11.87
CA SER A 19 -2.18 -13.65 -12.01
C SER A 19 -1.99 -12.97 -10.66
N ILE A 20 -0.77 -13.06 -10.11
CA ILE A 20 -0.37 -12.21 -9.00
C ILE A 20 -0.14 -10.83 -9.62
N SER A 21 -1.18 -9.99 -9.62
CA SER A 21 -1.05 -8.59 -10.03
C SER A 21 -0.08 -7.90 -9.08
N VAL A 22 1.18 -7.79 -9.48
CA VAL A 22 2.18 -6.91 -8.86
C VAL A 22 2.15 -5.59 -9.63
N ALA A 23 1.12 -4.81 -9.38
CA ALA A 23 1.04 -3.39 -9.68
C ALA A 23 0.41 -2.77 -8.43
N GLY A 24 1.05 -1.73 -7.88
CA GLY A 24 0.90 -1.27 -6.50
C GLY A 24 -0.54 -1.33 -5.99
N ASP A 25 -0.73 -1.89 -4.78
CA ASP A 25 -2.05 -2.03 -4.16
C ASP A 25 -2.81 -0.70 -4.03
N PHE A 26 -2.11 0.43 -4.18
CA PHE A 26 -2.66 1.79 -4.11
C PHE A 26 -2.22 2.65 -5.29
N ASP A 27 -3.19 3.37 -5.87
CA ASP A 27 -3.01 4.21 -7.06
C ASP A 27 -1.96 5.31 -6.87
N TRP A 28 -1.84 5.84 -5.65
CA TRP A 28 -0.94 6.93 -5.30
C TRP A 28 0.55 6.56 -5.31
N MET A 29 0.88 5.27 -5.31
CA MET A 29 2.27 4.79 -5.18
C MET A 29 3.16 5.18 -6.37
N HIS A 30 2.57 5.34 -7.55
CA HIS A 30 3.31 5.74 -8.75
C HIS A 30 3.85 7.17 -8.61
N ASP A 31 2.97 8.14 -8.35
CA ASP A 31 3.36 9.55 -8.22
C ASP A 31 4.24 9.78 -6.99
N PHE A 32 4.05 9.00 -5.92
CA PHE A 32 4.94 9.02 -4.76
C PHE A 32 6.39 8.74 -5.15
N ASN A 33 6.60 7.70 -5.96
CA ASN A 33 7.94 7.34 -6.42
C ASN A 33 8.56 8.45 -7.28
N ILE A 34 7.79 9.09 -8.15
CA ILE A 34 8.26 10.21 -8.97
C ILE A 34 8.72 11.36 -8.07
N GLN A 35 7.89 11.77 -7.11
CA GLN A 35 8.23 12.87 -6.19
C GLN A 35 9.46 12.55 -5.34
N ALA A 36 9.53 11.33 -4.79
CA ALA A 36 10.66 10.93 -3.96
C ALA A 36 11.97 10.80 -4.74
N GLN A 37 11.92 10.41 -6.02
CA GLN A 37 13.09 10.34 -6.89
C GLN A 37 13.55 11.72 -7.38
N ALA A 38 12.63 12.67 -7.52
CA ALA A 38 12.95 14.04 -7.91
C ALA A 38 13.70 14.80 -6.80
N ASP A 39 13.45 14.48 -5.53
CA ASP A 39 14.16 15.06 -4.38
C ASP A 39 14.49 13.99 -3.31
N PRO A 40 15.56 13.19 -3.50
CA PRO A 40 15.93 12.13 -2.55
C PRO A 40 16.30 12.67 -1.15
N SER A 41 16.91 13.84 -1.08
CA SER A 41 17.30 14.47 0.19
C SER A 41 16.08 14.97 0.95
N GLY A 42 15.17 15.67 0.27
CA GLY A 42 13.91 16.09 0.87
C GLY A 42 13.01 14.92 1.24
N PHE A 43 13.00 13.84 0.45
CA PHE A 43 12.31 12.61 0.82
C PHE A 43 12.80 12.04 2.16
N LYS A 44 14.13 11.91 2.34
CA LYS A 44 14.72 11.46 3.61
C LYS A 44 14.36 12.39 4.77
N ALA A 45 14.44 13.70 4.56
CA ALA A 45 14.10 14.70 5.59
C ALA A 45 12.63 14.62 6.01
N ARG A 46 11.70 14.42 5.06
CA ARG A 46 10.29 14.21 5.33
C ARG A 46 10.04 12.93 6.12
N LEU A 47 10.69 11.82 5.75
CA LEU A 47 10.60 10.56 6.49
C LEU A 47 11.08 10.71 7.93
N ALA A 48 12.24 11.35 8.13
CA ALA A 48 12.81 11.62 9.45
C ALA A 48 11.85 12.44 10.32
N THR A 49 11.25 13.47 9.73
CA THR A 49 10.33 14.36 10.45
C THR A 49 9.01 13.65 10.78
N ARG A 50 8.43 12.93 9.82
CA ARG A 50 7.10 12.31 9.94
C ARG A 50 7.09 11.09 10.86
N PHE A 51 8.12 10.26 10.82
CA PHE A 51 8.21 9.05 11.64
C PHE A 51 9.11 9.21 12.87
N GLN A 52 9.78 10.37 13.02
CA GLN A 52 10.72 10.64 14.11
C GLN A 52 11.85 9.59 14.18
N ILE A 53 12.33 9.18 13.01
CA ILE A 53 13.39 8.16 12.85
C ILE A 53 14.71 8.82 12.47
N GLY A 54 15.82 8.31 13.01
CA GLY A 54 17.17 8.80 12.72
C GLY A 54 17.63 8.50 11.28
N SER A 55 18.50 9.36 10.74
CA SER A 55 19.00 9.27 9.35
C SER A 55 19.63 7.91 9.02
N ALA A 56 20.43 7.34 9.92
CA ALA A 56 21.08 6.04 9.71
C ALA A 56 20.07 4.89 9.52
N GLN A 57 18.96 4.91 10.27
CA GLN A 57 17.91 3.90 10.14
C GLN A 57 17.12 4.10 8.84
N ILE A 58 16.87 5.35 8.44
CA ILE A 58 16.25 5.66 7.14
C ILE A 58 17.11 5.16 5.99
N ASP A 59 18.41 5.42 6.02
CA ASP A 59 19.35 4.96 4.98
C ASP A 59 19.39 3.44 4.91
N ALA A 60 19.37 2.76 6.06
CA ALA A 60 19.28 1.31 6.12
C ALA A 60 17.99 0.78 5.48
N ILE A 61 16.84 1.41 5.76
CA ILE A 61 15.55 1.02 5.17
C ILE A 61 15.56 1.25 3.66
N ILE A 62 15.96 2.44 3.20
CA ILE A 62 16.01 2.80 1.78
C ILE A 62 16.93 1.85 1.01
N GLY A 63 18.10 1.53 1.55
CA GLY A 63 19.04 0.60 0.91
C GLY A 63 18.55 -0.86 0.83
N ASN A 64 17.49 -1.22 1.56
CA ASN A 64 16.95 -2.58 1.61
C ASN A 64 15.63 -2.76 0.85
N VAL A 65 15.11 -1.70 0.23
CA VAL A 65 13.88 -1.73 -0.56
C VAL A 65 14.16 -1.43 -2.03
N SER A 66 13.20 -1.74 -2.91
CA SER A 66 13.37 -1.51 -4.34
C SER A 66 12.97 -0.10 -4.79
N ASN A 67 11.96 0.49 -4.13
CA ASN A 67 11.42 1.80 -4.50
C ASN A 67 11.29 2.69 -3.26
N PRO A 68 11.37 4.02 -3.39
CA PRO A 68 11.13 4.94 -2.27
C PRO A 68 9.79 4.72 -1.56
N VAL A 69 8.73 4.44 -2.31
CA VAL A 69 7.41 4.14 -1.74
C VAL A 69 7.42 2.91 -0.84
N ASP A 70 8.27 1.92 -1.12
CA ASP A 70 8.38 0.72 -0.30
C ASP A 70 8.96 1.07 1.09
N ALA A 71 9.90 2.02 1.16
CA ALA A 71 10.45 2.49 2.43
C ALA A 71 9.36 3.16 3.27
N TYR A 72 8.59 4.07 2.66
CA TYR A 72 7.43 4.69 3.30
C TYR A 72 6.43 3.64 3.78
N MET A 73 6.10 2.66 2.94
CA MET A 73 5.15 1.61 3.25
C MET A 73 5.59 0.74 4.43
N VAL A 74 6.87 0.37 4.51
CA VAL A 74 7.41 -0.38 5.66
C VAL A 74 7.24 0.41 6.96
N MET A 75 7.58 1.70 6.96
CA MET A 75 7.45 2.56 8.14
C MET A 75 5.98 2.79 8.51
N ARG A 76 5.13 3.10 7.53
CA ARG A 76 3.70 3.36 7.73
C ARG A 76 2.94 2.15 8.24
N LEU A 77 3.20 0.96 7.69
CA LEU A 77 2.60 -0.27 8.20
C LEU A 77 3.14 -0.63 9.59
N GLY A 78 4.40 -0.34 9.89
CA GLY A 78 4.96 -0.47 11.24
C GLY A 78 4.24 0.40 12.25
N GLU A 79 4.05 1.68 11.94
CA GLU A 79 3.30 2.64 12.75
C GLU A 79 1.86 2.15 13.01
N MET A 80 1.15 1.75 11.96
CA MET A 80 -0.24 1.27 12.06
C MET A 80 -0.39 -0.04 12.85
N SER A 81 0.65 -0.88 12.87
CA SER A 81 0.66 -2.17 13.58
C SER A 81 1.40 -2.12 14.92
N ASN A 82 1.92 -0.96 15.30
CA ASN A 82 2.77 -0.77 16.48
C ASN A 82 3.98 -1.74 16.51
N HIS A 83 4.61 -1.93 15.35
CA HIS A 83 5.80 -2.75 15.16
C HIS A 83 7.00 -1.91 14.73
N GLN A 84 8.19 -2.30 15.21
CA GLN A 84 9.43 -1.66 14.81
C GLN A 84 9.72 -1.89 13.31
N PRO A 85 10.35 -0.92 12.61
CA PRO A 85 10.65 -1.02 11.18
C PRO A 85 11.42 -2.29 10.79
N GLU A 86 12.31 -2.78 11.65
CA GLU A 86 13.12 -3.98 11.44
C GLU A 86 12.25 -5.23 11.32
N TYR A 87 11.23 -5.35 12.20
CA TYR A 87 10.29 -6.47 12.17
C TYR A 87 9.47 -6.46 10.88
N VAL A 88 8.98 -5.28 10.50
CA VAL A 88 8.21 -5.11 9.27
C VAL A 88 9.07 -5.38 8.04
N MET A 89 10.32 -4.93 8.03
CA MET A 89 11.27 -5.19 6.95
C MET A 89 11.54 -6.69 6.77
N LYS A 90 11.67 -7.45 7.86
CA LYS A 90 11.80 -8.91 7.81
C LYS A 90 10.57 -9.57 7.15
N LYS A 91 9.37 -9.11 7.50
CA LYS A 91 8.11 -9.59 6.90
C LYS A 91 7.98 -9.18 5.43
N TYR A 92 8.35 -7.95 5.09
CA TYR A 92 8.41 -7.46 3.71
C TYR A 92 9.32 -8.33 2.85
N LYS A 93 10.55 -8.62 3.29
CA LYS A 93 11.48 -9.50 2.57
C LYS A 93 10.93 -10.91 2.37
N ALA A 94 10.29 -11.48 3.39
CA ALA A 94 9.68 -12.81 3.30
C ALA A 94 8.42 -12.86 2.40
N GLY A 95 7.76 -11.73 2.20
CA GLY A 95 6.44 -11.64 1.57
C GLY A 95 6.38 -10.77 0.30
N LYS A 96 7.50 -10.31 -0.24
CA LYS A 96 7.59 -9.24 -1.27
C LYS A 96 6.69 -9.43 -2.51
N LYS A 97 6.34 -10.67 -2.86
CA LYS A 97 5.47 -10.98 -4.02
C LYS A 97 3.97 -10.99 -3.71
N LYS A 98 3.56 -10.79 -2.45
CA LYS A 98 2.16 -10.95 -2.00
C LYS A 98 1.36 -9.64 -1.96
N GLY A 99 2.00 -8.51 -2.20
CA GLY A 99 1.38 -7.17 -2.07
C GLY A 99 1.37 -6.63 -0.64
N TRP A 100 1.02 -5.36 -0.53
CA TRP A 100 0.96 -4.59 0.71
C TRP A 100 -0.22 -5.01 1.59
N GLY A 101 -1.37 -5.35 1.01
CA GLY A 101 -2.52 -5.84 1.76
C GLY A 101 -2.23 -7.14 2.50
N ALA A 102 -1.47 -8.05 1.88
CA ALA A 102 -1.03 -9.28 2.53
C ALA A 102 -0.01 -9.01 3.65
N LEU A 103 0.93 -8.09 3.43
CA LEU A 103 1.88 -7.66 4.46
C LEU A 103 1.14 -7.03 5.65
N ALA A 104 0.23 -6.08 5.40
CA ALA A 104 -0.59 -5.44 6.42
C ALA A 104 -1.38 -6.46 7.25
N LYS A 105 -2.05 -7.42 6.58
CA LYS A 105 -2.75 -8.52 7.26
C LYS A 105 -1.80 -9.36 8.12
N SER A 106 -0.59 -9.63 7.65
CA SER A 106 0.42 -10.40 8.41
C SER A 106 0.95 -9.68 9.65
N LEU A 107 0.80 -8.35 9.70
CA LEU A 107 1.13 -7.48 10.83
C LEU A 107 -0.08 -7.26 11.76
N GLY A 108 -1.21 -7.90 11.51
CA GLY A 108 -2.42 -7.76 12.31
C GLY A 108 -3.32 -6.57 11.94
N ILE A 109 -3.00 -5.83 10.87
CA ILE A 109 -3.86 -4.75 10.37
C ILE A 109 -5.08 -5.37 9.69
N LYS A 110 -6.28 -4.99 10.14
CA LYS A 110 -7.53 -5.50 9.57
C LYS A 110 -7.76 -4.84 8.20
N PRO A 111 -7.99 -5.60 7.10
CA PRO A 111 -8.20 -5.02 5.77
C PRO A 111 -9.37 -4.03 5.65
N GLY A 112 -10.35 -4.10 6.56
CA GLY A 112 -11.47 -3.18 6.63
C GLY A 112 -11.33 -2.07 7.68
N SER A 113 -10.15 -1.89 8.27
CA SER A 113 -9.98 -0.85 9.30
C SER A 113 -10.03 0.54 8.68
N PRO A 114 -10.51 1.56 9.42
CA PRO A 114 -10.52 2.95 8.95
C PRO A 114 -9.14 3.43 8.50
N GLU A 115 -8.08 3.01 9.19
CA GLU A 115 -6.69 3.39 8.93
C GLU A 115 -6.18 2.74 7.64
N PHE A 116 -6.47 1.46 7.41
CA PHE A 116 -6.09 0.80 6.16
C PHE A 116 -6.85 1.41 4.97
N HIS A 117 -8.14 1.70 5.12
CA HIS A 117 -8.90 2.43 4.10
C HIS A 117 -8.36 3.84 3.85
N ALA A 118 -7.91 4.54 4.89
CA ALA A 118 -7.25 5.84 4.74
C ALA A 118 -5.95 5.72 3.93
N LEU A 119 -5.13 4.71 4.24
CA LEU A 119 -3.91 4.43 3.48
C LEU A 119 -4.20 4.11 2.01
N LYS A 120 -5.32 3.41 1.69
CA LYS A 120 -5.70 3.19 0.28
C LYS A 120 -6.05 4.48 -0.45
N ARG A 121 -6.57 5.49 0.25
CA ARG A 121 -6.94 6.78 -0.34
C ARG A 121 -5.75 7.69 -0.59
N GLY A 122 -4.67 7.53 0.17
CA GLY A 122 -3.52 8.38 0.03
C GLY A 122 -2.46 8.16 1.10
N GLU A 123 -1.33 8.78 0.84
CA GLU A 123 -0.20 8.94 1.73
C GLU A 123 -0.27 10.29 2.45
N ASP A 124 0.54 10.46 3.49
CA ASP A 124 0.58 11.64 4.34
C ASP A 124 1.97 12.28 4.45
N LEU A 125 2.91 11.90 3.58
CA LEU A 125 4.28 12.41 3.52
C LEU A 125 4.40 13.66 2.63
N TYR A 126 3.63 13.75 1.54
CA TYR A 126 3.65 14.91 0.64
C TYR A 126 2.47 15.87 0.82
N GLY A 127 1.41 15.46 1.53
CA GLY A 127 0.28 16.32 1.91
C GLY A 127 -0.57 16.79 0.72
N CYS A 128 -1.66 17.53 0.99
CA CYS A 128 -2.67 17.95 0.01
C CYS A 128 -2.17 18.87 -1.15
N GLY A 129 -0.87 19.17 -1.21
CA GLY A 129 -0.23 19.97 -2.27
C GLY A 129 0.67 19.17 -3.22
N GLY A 130 0.97 17.89 -2.91
CA GLY A 130 1.85 17.04 -3.70
C GLY A 130 1.09 16.08 -4.61
N GLY A 131 0.39 16.61 -5.60
CA GLY A 131 -0.36 15.82 -6.58
C GLY A 131 -1.77 15.48 -6.09
N LYS A 132 -2.78 15.91 -6.85
CA LYS A 132 -4.16 15.49 -6.64
C LYS A 132 -4.26 13.99 -6.95
N TYR A 133 -4.11 13.14 -5.93
CA TYR A 133 -4.52 11.75 -6.02
C TYR A 133 -6.04 11.74 -6.26
N SER A 134 -6.44 11.64 -7.53
CA SER A 134 -7.82 11.73 -7.97
C SER A 134 -8.59 10.44 -7.65
N GLY A 135 -8.68 10.11 -6.36
CA GLY A 135 -9.59 9.10 -5.82
C GLY A 135 -10.99 9.69 -5.61
N GLU A 136 -11.57 10.31 -6.63
CA GLU A 136 -12.92 10.86 -6.55
C GLU A 136 -13.94 9.71 -6.57
N LYS A 137 -14.37 9.26 -5.38
CA LYS A 137 -15.63 8.51 -5.21
C LYS A 137 -16.20 8.62 -3.79
N GLY A 138 -16.56 9.85 -3.43
CA GLY A 138 -17.46 10.12 -2.30
C GLY A 138 -18.85 10.49 -2.81
N ARG A 139 -19.69 9.50 -3.13
CA ARG A 139 -21.14 9.72 -3.35
C ARG A 139 -21.76 10.23 -2.05
N GLY A 140 -21.93 11.54 -1.92
CA GLY A 140 -22.76 12.16 -0.90
C GLY A 140 -24.23 11.82 -1.16
N ASN A 141 -24.74 10.76 -0.55
CA ASN A 141 -26.16 10.43 -0.63
C ASN A 141 -26.92 11.23 0.44
N GLY A 142 -27.14 12.52 0.17
CA GLY A 142 -27.98 13.39 0.97
C GLY A 142 -29.45 13.00 0.81
N ARG A 143 -29.94 12.03 1.60
CA ARG A 143 -31.38 11.78 1.75
C ARG A 143 -31.99 12.84 2.67
N GLY A 144 -32.24 14.03 2.11
CA GLY A 144 -33.14 15.01 2.70
C GLY A 144 -34.59 14.55 2.55
N LYS A 145 -35.11 13.82 3.54
CA LYS A 145 -36.51 13.39 3.56
C LYS A 145 -37.36 14.54 4.13
N SER A 146 -37.90 15.35 3.23
CA SER A 146 -39.00 16.28 3.53
C SER A 146 -40.23 15.51 4.04
N LYS A 147 -40.81 15.98 5.14
CA LYS A 147 -42.26 16.00 5.43
C LYS A 147 -42.50 16.69 6.77
N ASN A 148 -42.91 17.96 6.73
CA ASN A 148 -43.83 18.47 7.74
C ASN A 148 -45.00 19.12 6.99
N LYS A 149 -46.19 18.52 7.14
CA LYS A 149 -47.45 19.09 6.70
C LYS A 149 -47.98 19.91 7.87
N GLY A 150 -48.04 21.22 7.70
CA GLY A 150 -49.01 22.07 8.40
C GLY A 150 -50.26 22.19 7.53
#